data_AF-A0A843EPS0-F1
#
_entry.id   AF-A0A843EPS0-F1
#
_cell.length_a   1.000
_cell.length_b   1.000
_cell.length_c   1.000
_cell.angle_alpha   90.00
_cell.angle_beta   90.00
_cell.angle_gamma   90.00
#
_symmetry.space_group_name_H-M   'P 1'
#
loop_
_entity.id
_entity.type
_entity.pdbx_description
1 polymer ?
#
loop_
_entity_poly.entity_id
_entity_poly.type
_entity_poly.pdbx_seq_one_letter_code
_entity_poly.pdbx_strand_id
1 'polypeptide(L)' 'MVLPIGKKFVGCSFDILLEDKYLFTATVGKRGYVKLHKNLDLTEEIMEGLDQGLRVVARVRD' A
#
# COMPACT_ATOMS: atom_id res chain seq x y z
N MET A 1 7.94 2.61 4.88
CA MET A 1 6.64 2.86 5.53
C MET A 1 5.88 1.55 5.63
N VAL A 2 4.97 1.40 6.59
CA VAL A 2 4.11 0.20 6.70
C VAL A 2 2.65 0.61 6.68
N LEU A 3 1.82 -0.14 5.96
CA LEU A 3 0.36 0.00 6.01
C LEU A 3 -0.22 -1.06 6.96
N PRO A 4 -0.85 -0.66 8.07
CA PRO A 4 -1.59 -1.58 8.92
C PRO A 4 -2.91 -1.94 8.25
N ILE A 5 -3.00 -3.17 7.72
CA ILE A 5 -4.22 -3.71 7.10
C ILE A 5 -5.02 -4.53 8.13
N GLY A 6 -4.31 -5.24 9.00
CA GLY A 6 -4.87 -6.07 10.07
C GLY A 6 -4.56 -7.56 9.90
N LYS A 7 -4.48 -8.27 11.03
CA LYS A 7 -4.14 -9.71 11.06
C LYS A 7 -5.21 -10.61 10.40
N LYS A 8 -6.45 -10.14 10.31
CA LYS A 8 -7.55 -10.87 9.66
C LYS A 8 -7.35 -11.08 8.15
N PHE A 9 -6.43 -10.33 7.55
CA PHE A 9 -6.16 -10.36 6.12
C PHE A 9 -4.79 -10.96 5.78
N VAL A 10 -4.11 -11.60 6.75
CA VAL A 10 -2.80 -12.24 6.52
C VAL A 10 -2.91 -13.26 5.39
N GLY A 11 -2.02 -13.17 4.41
CA GLY A 11 -2.03 -14.01 3.21
C GLY A 11 -2.92 -13.51 2.07
N CYS A 12 -3.77 -12.50 2.30
CA CYS A 12 -4.53 -11.85 1.24
C CYS A 12 -3.65 -10.81 0.52
N SER A 13 -3.87 -10.68 -0.79
CA SER A 13 -3.23 -9.68 -1.64
C SER A 13 -4.13 -8.47 -1.82
N PHE A 14 -3.55 -7.29 -1.75
CA PHE A 14 -4.23 -6.02 -1.93
C PHE A 14 -3.52 -5.21 -3.00
N ASP A 15 -4.30 -4.54 -3.83
CA ASP A 15 -3.79 -3.50 -4.69
C ASP A 15 -3.64 -2.22 -3.87
N ILE A 16 -2.45 -1.65 -3.89
CA ILE A 16 -2.14 -0.39 -3.24
C ILE A 16 -2.28 0.70 -4.30
N LEU A 17 -3.17 1.65 -4.02
CA LEU A 17 -3.48 2.77 -4.89
C LEU A 17 -3.14 4.09 -4.17
N LEU A 18 -2.78 5.10 -4.94
CA LEU A 18 -2.76 6.49 -4.51
C LEU A 18 -3.98 7.17 -5.13
N GLU A 19 -4.99 7.44 -4.31
CA GLU A 19 -6.38 7.67 -4.74
C GLU A 19 -6.83 6.53 -5.69
N ASP A 20 -6.89 6.82 -6.99
CA ASP A 20 -7.32 5.89 -8.04
C ASP A 20 -6.15 5.33 -8.88
N LYS A 21 -4.92 5.81 -8.65
CA LYS A 21 -3.74 5.36 -9.39
C LYS A 21 -3.17 4.09 -8.75
N TYR A 22 -3.21 2.98 -9.48
CA TYR A 22 -2.54 1.76 -9.08
C TYR A 22 -1.02 1.97 -8.97
N LEU A 23 -0.45 1.59 -7.83
CA LEU A 23 0.98 1.61 -7.59
C LEU A 23 1.57 0.21 -7.71
N PHE A 24 1.09 -0.72 -6.87
CA PHE A 24 1.55 -2.12 -6.85
C PHE A 24 0.61 -3.02 -6.04
N THR A 25 0.69 -4.32 -6.27
CA THR A 25 0.06 -5.34 -5.42
C THR A 25 1.00 -5.77 -4.30
N ALA A 26 0.47 -5.90 -3.08
CA ALA A 26 1.21 -6.45 -1.96
C ALA A 26 0.38 -7.42 -1.11
N THR A 27 1.04 -8.44 -0.59
CA THR A 27 0.43 -9.43 0.30
C THR A 27 0.64 -9.04 1.76
N VAL A 28 -0.40 -9.17 2.57
CA VAL A 28 -0.32 -8.88 4.01
C VAL A 28 0.57 -9.93 4.69
N GLY A 29 1.68 -9.48 5.28
CA GLY A 29 2.62 -10.36 5.97
C GLY A 29 2.07 -10.84 7.31
N LYS A 30 2.75 -11.83 7.93
CA LYS A 30 2.34 -12.51 9.18
C LYS A 30 1.99 -11.58 10.36
N ARG A 31 2.52 -10.35 10.37
CA ARG A 31 2.25 -9.36 11.43
C ARG A 31 1.02 -8.47 11.14
N GLY A 32 0.31 -8.68 10.04
CA GLY A 32 -0.90 -7.93 9.68
C GLY A 32 -0.63 -6.58 9.01
N TYR A 33 0.58 -6.38 8.47
CA TYR A 33 0.94 -5.16 7.74
C TYR A 33 1.49 -5.50 6.36
N VAL A 34 1.36 -4.52 5.47
CA VAL A 34 2.07 -4.49 4.18
C VAL A 34 3.29 -3.59 4.35
N LYS A 35 4.46 -4.09 3.94
CA LYS A 35 5.65 -3.26 3.81
C LYS A 35 5.61 -2.59 2.46
N LEU A 36 5.62 -1.26 2.46
CA LEU A 36 5.91 -0.51 1.25
C LEU A 36 7.42 -0.59 1.02
N HIS A 37 7.82 -1.38 0.02
CA HIS A 37 9.24 -1.47 -0.37
C HIS A 37 9.66 -0.13 -0.97
N LYS A 38 10.75 0.43 -0.42
CA LYS A 38 11.33 1.67 -0.91
C LYS A 38 12.09 1.40 -2.22
N ASN A 39 11.38 1.29 -3.33
CA ASN A 39 11.99 1.69 -4.60
C ASN A 39 11.95 3.22 -4.65
N LEU A 40 13.02 3.84 -5.13
CA LEU A 40 13.19 5.30 -5.11
C LEU A 40 11.98 5.96 -5.78
N ASP A 41 11.66 5.51 -7.00
CA ASP A 41 10.58 6.05 -7.84
C ASP A 41 9.19 5.95 -7.19
N LEU A 42 8.82 4.78 -6.67
CA LEU A 42 7.54 4.57 -5.99
C LEU A 42 7.46 5.32 -4.66
N THR A 43 8.60 5.53 -3.98
CA THR A 43 8.61 6.25 -2.71
C THR A 43 8.39 7.74 -2.93
N GLU A 44 9.04 8.32 -3.93
CA GLU A 44 8.85 9.73 -4.30
C GLU A 44 7.40 9.99 -4.69
N GLU A 45 6.83 9.14 -5.55
CA GLU A 45 5.43 9.31 -5.97
C GLU A 45 4.44 9.24 -4.79
N ILE A 46 4.63 8.29 -3.88
CA ILE A 46 3.78 8.17 -2.68
C ILE A 46 3.95 9.40 -1.77
N MET A 47 5.18 9.85 -1.55
CA MET A 47 5.47 10.98 -0.67
C MET A 47 4.92 12.28 -1.24
N GLU A 48 5.14 12.54 -2.53
CA GLU A 48 4.59 13.72 -3.23
C GLU A 48 3.06 13.70 -3.22
N GLY A 49 2.44 12.55 -3.45
CA GLY A 49 0.99 12.44 -3.37
C GLY A 49 0.45 12.70 -1.97
N LEU A 50 1.11 12.16 -0.93
CA LEU A 50 0.74 12.45 0.46
C LEU A 50 0.89 13.94 0.80
N ASP A 51 1.95 14.60 0.32
CA ASP A 51 2.16 16.05 0.49
C ASP A 51 1.08 16.87 -0.24
N GLN A 52 0.55 16.36 -1.35
CA GLN A 52 -0.59 16.93 -2.07
C GLN A 52 -1.95 16.60 -1.43
N GLY A 53 -1.97 15.83 -0.33
CA GLY A 53 -3.18 15.41 0.37
C GLY A 53 -3.90 14.20 -0.23
N LEU A 54 -3.27 13.49 -1.16
CA LEU A 54 -3.76 12.24 -1.73
C LEU A 54 -3.67 11.12 -0.71
N ARG A 55 -4.62 10.18 -0.77
CA ARG A 55 -4.73 9.06 0.18
C ARG A 55 -4.16 7.79 -0.42
N VAL A 56 -3.44 7.04 0.40
CA VAL A 56 -3.05 5.67 0.05
C VAL A 56 -4.20 4.73 0.42
N VAL A 57 -4.74 4.04 -0.57
CA VAL A 57 -5.87 3.12 -0.45
C VAL A 57 -5.38 1.70 -0.70
N ALA A 58 -5.85 0.74 0.10
CA ALA A 58 -5.63 -0.68 -0.12
C ALA A 58 -6.95 -1.34 -0.52
N ARG A 59 -7.02 -1.89 -1.73
CA ARG A 59 -8.21 -2.55 -2.27
C ARG A 59 -7.98 -4.06 -2.29
N VAL A 60 -8.96 -4.83 -1.81
CA VAL A 60 -8.95 -6.29 -1.94
C VAL A 60 -8.97 -6.64 -3.41
N ARG A 61 -8.03 -7.48 -3.84
CA ARG A 61 -8.04 -8.08 -5.16
C ARG A 61 -8.85 -9.38 -5.07
N ASP A 62 -10.06 -9.37 -5.61
CA ASP A 62 -10.89 -10.58 -5.80
C ASP A 62 -10.28 -11.49 -6.89
#